data_AF-A0A6P6KEY5-F1
#
_entry.id   AF-A0A6P6KEY5-F1
#
_cell.length_a   1.000
_cell.length_b   1.000
_cell.length_c   1.000
_cell.angle_alpha   90.00
_cell.angle_beta   90.00
_cell.angle_gamma   90.00
#
_symmetry.space_group_name_H-M   'P 1'
#
loop_
_entity.id
_entity.type
_entity.pdbx_description
1 polymer ?
#
loop_
_entity_poly.entity_id
_entity_poly.type
_entity_poly.pdbx_seq_one_letter_code
_entity_poly.pdbx_strand_id
1 'polypeptide(L)'
;MDDIQLCKEITRLKKELQKLLSVPDNDKSNEDKQKEEKLLKLIHKLVEARDFLVDDVEFERLSRQPHHPGAQDWFPTEAKQG
;
A
#
# COMPACT_ATOMS: atom_id res chain seq x y z
N MET A 1 -2.69 12.85 2.25
CA MET A 1 -1.58 12.78 1.29
C MET A 1 -2.07 11.90 0.15
N ASP A 2 -1.91 12.29 -1.10
CA ASP A 2 -2.42 11.51 -2.24
C ASP A 2 -1.38 10.46 -2.68
N ASP A 3 -1.82 9.29 -3.14
CA ASP A 3 -0.98 8.19 -3.63
C ASP A 3 0.04 8.67 -4.69
N ILE A 4 -0.37 9.58 -5.57
CA ILE A 4 0.50 10.14 -6.61
C ILE A 4 1.69 10.88 -6.00
N GLN A 5 1.47 11.60 -4.89
CA GLN A 5 2.54 12.34 -4.20
C GLN A 5 3.45 11.38 -3.44
N LEU A 6 2.88 10.36 -2.79
CA LEU A 6 3.67 9.30 -2.14
C LEU A 6 4.58 8.59 -3.14
N CYS A 7 4.03 8.20 -4.30
CA CYS A 7 4.81 7.55 -5.35
C CYS A 7 5.95 8.43 -5.86
N LYS A 8 5.69 9.72 -6.15
CA LYS A 8 6.74 10.66 -6.58
C LYS A 8 7.85 10.83 -5.55
N GLU A 9 7.47 10.97 -4.27
CA GLU A 9 8.43 11.17 -3.20
C GLU A 9 9.26 9.89 -2.95
N ILE A 10 8.60 8.72 -2.91
CA ILE A 10 9.29 7.42 -2.80
C ILE A 10 10.27 7.24 -3.96
N THR A 11 9.88 7.54 -5.20
CA THR A 11 10.79 7.45 -6.36
C THR A 11 11.99 8.39 -6.22
N ARG A 12 11.77 9.63 -5.76
CA ARG A 12 12.87 10.59 -5.53
C ARG A 12 13.84 10.09 -4.47
N LEU A 13 13.34 9.64 -3.33
CA LEU A 13 14.15 9.14 -2.22
C LEU A 13 14.91 7.86 -2.60
N LYS A 14 14.28 6.95 -3.36
CA LYS A 14 14.95 5.76 -3.90
C LYS A 14 16.12 6.13 -4.82
N LYS A 15 15.96 7.14 -5.68
CA LYS A 15 17.05 7.63 -6.53
C LYS A 15 18.19 8.25 -5.71
N GLU A 16 17.87 8.97 -4.64
CA GLU A 16 18.89 9.52 -3.74
C GLU A 16 19.64 8.42 -3.00
N LEU A 17 18.93 7.41 -2.49
CA LEU A 17 19.53 6.24 -1.86
C LEU A 17 20.43 5.46 -2.82
N GLN A 18 20.00 5.27 -4.08
CA GLN A 18 20.83 4.61 -5.10
C GLN A 18 22.16 5.33 -5.36
N LYS A 19 22.21 6.66 -5.24
CA LYS A 19 23.47 7.41 -5.38
C LYS A 19 24.43 7.08 -4.23
N LEU A 20 23.94 6.98 -3.01
CA LEU A 20 24.76 6.61 -1.86
C LEU A 20 25.24 5.15 -1.94
N LEU A 21 24.35 4.24 -2.35
CA LEU A 21 24.68 2.83 -2.57
C LEU A 21 25.66 2.59 -3.74
N SER A 22 25.80 3.56 -4.65
CA SER A 22 26.79 3.48 -5.73
C SER A 22 28.24 3.62 -5.25
N VAL A 23 28.43 4.16 -4.04
CA VAL A 23 29.72 4.25 -3.37
C VAL A 23 29.98 2.95 -2.59
N PRO A 24 31.17 2.33 -2.69
CA PRO A 24 31.51 1.16 -1.89
C PRO A 24 31.49 1.47 -0.38
N ASP A 25 31.09 0.51 0.46
CA ASP A 25 30.98 0.73 1.91
C ASP A 25 32.28 1.14 2.62
N ASN A 26 33.43 0.79 2.03
CA ASN A 26 34.76 1.17 2.49
C ASN A 26 35.07 2.67 2.25
N ASP A 27 34.44 3.27 1.23
CA ASP A 27 34.63 4.67 0.85
C ASP A 27 33.51 5.58 1.37
N LYS A 28 32.50 5.01 2.04
CA LYS A 28 31.40 5.76 2.65
C LYS A 28 31.82 6.40 3.98
N SER A 29 31.53 7.69 4.12
CA SER A 29 31.63 8.38 5.41
C SER A 29 30.58 7.85 6.39
N ASN A 30 30.80 8.07 7.68
CA ASN A 30 29.78 7.82 8.70
C ASN A 30 28.50 8.65 8.43
N GLU A 31 28.66 9.83 7.85
CA GLU A 31 27.53 10.68 7.46
C GLU A 31 26.71 10.06 6.32
N ASP A 32 27.37 9.45 5.32
CA ASP A 32 26.69 8.72 4.24
C ASP A 32 25.89 7.54 4.80
N LYS A 33 26.48 6.76 5.70
CA LYS A 33 25.82 5.61 6.35
C LYS A 33 24.60 6.05 7.16
N GLN A 34 24.70 7.15 7.92
CA GLN A 34 23.55 7.72 8.62
C GLN A 34 22.48 8.24 7.66
N LYS A 35 22.88 8.83 6.54
CA LYS A 35 21.95 9.32 5.52
C LYS A 35 21.22 8.17 4.82
N GLU A 36 21.92 7.09 4.49
CA GLU A 36 21.32 5.85 3.96
C GLU A 36 20.26 5.30 4.92
N GLU A 37 20.59 5.19 6.21
CA GLU A 37 19.65 4.69 7.22
C GLU A 37 18.41 5.60 7.35
N LYS A 38 18.60 6.92 7.35
CA LYS A 38 17.49 7.89 7.37
C LYS A 38 16.60 7.76 6.14
N LEU A 39 17.21 7.64 4.95
CA LEU A 39 16.47 7.47 3.70
C LEU A 39 15.68 6.16 3.70
N LEU A 40 16.27 5.05 4.15
CA LEU A 40 15.58 3.76 4.29
C LEU A 40 14.38 3.86 5.25
N LYS A 41 14.57 4.45 6.43
CA LYS A 41 13.50 4.66 7.42
C LYS A 41 12.37 5.52 6.85
N LEU A 42 12.70 6.58 6.09
CA LEU A 42 11.70 7.45 5.49
C LEU A 42 10.93 6.74 4.36
N ILE A 43 11.63 5.99 3.50
CA ILE A 43 10.99 5.22 2.43
C ILE A 43 10.03 4.18 3.01
N HIS A 44 10.43 3.45 4.07
CA HIS A 44 9.54 2.50 4.75
C HIS A 44 8.25 3.18 5.22
N LYS A 45 8.36 4.30 5.94
CA LYS A 45 7.19 5.04 6.44
C LYS A 45 6.26 5.49 5.32
N LEU A 46 6.80 5.94 4.19
CA LEU A 46 6.00 6.37 3.04
C LEU A 46 5.31 5.21 2.33
N VAL A 47 5.96 4.04 2.27
CA VAL A 47 5.36 2.81 1.75
C VAL A 47 4.24 2.34 2.67
N GLU A 48 4.46 2.31 3.98
CA GLU A 48 3.42 1.98 4.97
C GLU A 48 2.22 2.94 4.84
N ALA A 49 2.46 4.25 4.76
CA ALA A 49 1.40 5.24 4.58
C ALA A 49 0.62 5.05 3.28
N ARG A 50 1.27 4.59 2.19
CA ARG A 50 0.61 4.27 0.93
C ARG A 50 -0.25 3.03 1.08
N ASP A 51 0.25 1.99 1.74
CA ASP A 51 -0.48 0.74 1.93
C ASP A 51 -1.77 0.98 2.74
N PHE A 52 -1.74 1.84 3.77
CA PHE A 52 -2.96 2.29 4.46
C PHE A 52 -4.00 2.95 3.54
N LEU A 53 -3.57 3.75 2.56
CA LEU A 53 -4.49 4.38 1.60
C LEU A 53 -5.09 3.36 0.63
N VAL A 54 -4.35 2.29 0.30
CA VAL A 54 -4.90 1.17 -0.49
C VAL A 54 -5.98 0.46 0.31
N ASP A 55 -5.72 0.17 1.60
CA ASP A 55 -6.68 -0.48 2.49
C ASP A 55 -7.98 0.32 2.65
N ASP A 56 -7.90 1.65 2.82
CA ASP A 56 -9.10 2.52 2.94
C ASP A 56 -9.95 2.52 1.66
N VAL A 57 -9.32 2.55 0.48
CA VAL A 57 -10.02 2.47 -0.81
C VAL A 57 -10.62 1.07 -1.04
N GLU A 58 -9.93 0.01 -0.61
CA GLU A 58 -10.47 -1.35 -0.64
C GLU A 58 -11.66 -1.52 0.31
N PHE A 59 -11.62 -0.89 1.49
CA PHE A 59 -12.71 -0.89 2.47
C PHE A 59 -13.97 -0.20 1.92
N GLU A 60 -13.82 0.94 1.25
CA GLU A 60 -14.95 1.60 0.57
C GLU A 60 -15.53 0.76 -0.58
N ARG A 61 -14.70 0.00 -1.31
CA ARG A 61 -15.15 -0.90 -2.38
C ARG A 61 -16.00 -2.06 -1.85
N LEU A 62 -15.60 -2.66 -0.72
CA LEU A 62 -16.35 -3.74 -0.08
C LEU A 62 -17.65 -3.24 0.55
N SER A 63 -17.64 -2.04 1.14
CA SER A 63 -18.82 -1.44 1.78
C SER A 63 -19.88 -0.96 0.79
N ARG A 64 -19.51 -0.76 -0.49
CA ARG A 64 -20.41 -0.36 -1.58
C ARG A 64 -20.88 -1.54 -2.45
N GLN A 65 -20.56 -2.77 -2.08
CA GLN A 65 -21.33 -3.93 -2.52
C GLN A 65 -22.47 -4.13 -1.51
N PRO A 66 -23.69 -3.64 -1.78
CA PRO A 66 -24.83 -4.18 -1.07
C PRO A 66 -24.80 -5.68 -1.30
N HIS A 67 -24.76 -6.44 -0.21
CA HIS A 67 -25.34 -7.76 -0.07
C HIS A 67 -25.94 -8.22 -1.40
N HIS A 68 -25.24 -9.06 -2.17
CA HIS A 68 -25.88 -9.73 -3.30
C HIS A 68 -27.03 -10.53 -2.66
N PRO A 69 -28.32 -10.15 -2.82
CA PRO A 69 -29.43 -10.92 -2.28
C PRO A 69 -29.66 -12.06 -3.28
N GLY A 70 -28.63 -12.90 -3.46
CA GLY A 70 -28.68 -14.11 -4.28
C GLY A 70 -28.82 -15.36 -3.42
N ALA A 71 -28.90 -15.22 -2.10
CA ALA A 71 -29.20 -16.30 -1.16
C ALA A 71 -30.57 -16.11 -0.50
N GLN A 72 -31.49 -15.43 -1.18
CA GLN A 72 -32.94 -15.56 -0.95
C GLN A 72 -33.56 -16.33 -2.12
N ASP A 73 -33.13 -17.58 -2.32
CA ASP A 73 -33.97 -18.51 -3.10
C ASP A 73 -33.75 -19.98 -2.70
N TRP A 74 -33.58 -20.21 -1.41
CA TRP A 74 -33.69 -21.56 -0.88
C TRP A 74 -34.38 -21.52 0.48
N PHE A 75 -35.71 -21.50 0.44
CA PHE A 75 -36.58 -22.45 1.13
C PHE A 75 -38.07 -22.18 0.80
N PRO A 76 -38.95 -23.20 0.91
CA PRO A 76 -39.77 -23.72 -0.17
C PRO A 76 -41.20 -23.15 -0.14
N THR A 77 -41.87 -23.10 -1.29
CA THR A 77 -43.33 -22.93 -1.31
C THR A 77 -43.98 -24.10 -2.03
N GLU A 78 -44.80 -24.80 -1.25
CA GLU A 78 -45.57 -25.98 -1.57
C GLU A 78 -46.45 -25.78 -2.82
N ALA A 79 -46.41 -26.75 -3.74
CA ALA A 79 -47.53 -27.05 -4.60
C ALA A 79 -48.09 -28.42 -4.19
N LYS A 80 -49.10 -28.38 -3.31
CA LYS A 80 -50.09 -29.43 -3.21
C LYS A 80 -50.84 -29.57 -4.55
N GLN A 81 -51.25 -30.82 -4.81
CA GLN A 81 -52.32 -31.30 -5.71
C GLN A 81 -51.87 -31.92 -7.04
N GLY A 82 -52.16 -33.22 -7.13
CA GLY A 82 -51.95 -34.14 -8.24
C GLY A 82 -51.94 -35.56 -7.71
#